data_AF-A0A090QZJ5-F1
#
_entry.id   AF-A0A090QZJ5-F1
#
_cell.length_a   1.000
_cell.length_b   1.000
_cell.length_c   1.000
_cell.angle_alpha   90.00
_cell.angle_beta   90.00
_cell.angle_gamma   90.00
#
_symmetry.space_group_name_H-M   'P 1'
#
loop_
_entity.id
_entity.type
_entity.pdbx_description
1 polymer ?
#
loop_
_entity_poly.entity_id
_entity_poly.type
_entity_poly.pdbx_seq_one_letter_code
_entity_poly.pdbx_strand_id
1 'polypeptide(L)'
;MTQLGIVSWGIGCARPGKYGVYSDIAALRDWVDSVVVLNADNVSVGYNANQPLTAFELGQTASHTFSVKNTGNVPFTVTQTSVSASGVAQNALISQDGCRANTLPAGQSCQVAVEFSASATGTASVAMTFEIDKTNTQYVAKASAQVTSASQPGTCETEWNAGAVYNTGDVVSWQGQLWEAQWWNQGADPSQSGPWGVWQAIATGHCGGGSPTPEPTPEPTPDPTPEPTPDPEPTPPASGNAYVAGTAYSPGDVVTHNGGTYQCRAWPNGLWCASSAYEPGVGDAWSNAWVKL
;
A
#
# COMPACT_ATOMS: atom_id res chain seq x y z
N MET A 1 61.83 33.06 12.42
CA MET A 1 62.81 32.25 13.18
C MET A 1 62.83 30.87 12.55
N THR A 2 64.02 30.30 12.34
CA THR A 2 64.18 28.97 11.73
C THR A 2 64.84 28.05 12.73
N GLN A 3 64.16 26.96 13.11
CA GLN A 3 64.72 25.96 14.01
C GLN A 3 65.51 24.95 13.18
N LEU A 4 66.82 24.84 13.44
CA LEU A 4 67.73 23.97 12.68
C LEU A 4 67.92 22.59 13.31
N GLY A 5 67.57 22.44 14.59
CA GLY A 5 67.79 21.19 15.31
C GLY A 5 67.03 21.11 16.63
N ILE A 6 66.95 19.90 17.15
CA ILE A 6 66.48 19.61 18.52
C ILE A 6 67.67 19.04 19.29
N VAL A 7 67.89 19.53 20.52
CA VAL A 7 68.96 19.01 21.39
C VAL A 7 68.72 17.51 21.61
N SER A 8 69.70 16.69 21.25
CA SER A 8 69.62 15.24 21.45
C SER A 8 70.38 14.84 22.73
N TRP A 9 71.70 15.00 22.75
CA TRP A 9 72.52 14.67 23.91
C TRP A 9 73.87 15.40 23.90
N GLY A 10 74.60 15.29 25.02
CA GLY A 10 75.97 15.78 25.16
C GLY A 10 76.62 15.19 26.41
N ILE A 11 77.96 15.31 26.51
CA ILE A 11 78.70 14.81 27.68
C ILE A 11 79.17 15.99 28.51
N GLY A 12 78.39 16.32 29.54
CA GLY A 12 78.65 17.45 30.43
C GLY A 12 78.45 18.82 29.76
N CYS A 13 78.65 19.88 30.53
CA CYS A 13 78.50 21.26 30.04
C CYS A 13 79.88 21.87 29.72
N ALA A 14 80.02 22.49 28.55
CA ALA A 14 81.17 23.30 28.13
C ALA A 14 82.57 22.63 28.28
N ARG A 15 82.64 21.30 28.14
CA ARG A 15 83.91 20.57 28.28
C ARG A 15 84.76 20.71 26.99
N PRO A 16 86.07 20.97 27.10
CA PRO A 16 86.96 21.03 25.93
C PRO A 16 86.89 19.73 25.11
N GLY A 17 86.73 19.87 23.79
CA GLY A 17 86.67 18.73 22.87
C GLY A 17 85.40 17.88 22.96
N LYS A 18 84.36 18.30 23.69
CA LYS A 18 83.05 17.64 23.73
C LYS A 18 81.99 18.54 23.08
N TYR A 19 81.27 17.99 22.11
CA TYR A 19 80.27 18.71 21.34
C TYR A 19 78.85 18.26 21.74
N GLY A 20 77.89 19.18 21.62
CA GLY A 20 76.47 18.85 21.69
C GLY A 20 76.03 18.19 20.38
N VAL A 21 75.22 17.15 20.48
CA VAL A 21 74.62 16.46 19.35
C VAL A 21 73.17 16.90 19.22
N TYR A 22 72.80 17.30 18.02
CA TYR A 22 71.46 17.79 17.68
C TYR A 22 70.86 16.89 16.61
N SER A 23 69.56 16.61 16.73
CA SER A 23 68.81 16.01 15.64
C SER A 23 68.69 17.02 14.50
N ASP A 24 69.06 16.60 13.29
CA ASP A 24 68.99 17.45 12.10
C ASP A 24 67.53 17.55 11.61
N ILE A 25 66.94 18.73 11.80
CA ILE A 25 65.55 18.98 11.41
C ILE A 25 65.39 19.12 9.90
N ALA A 26 66.44 19.53 9.18
CA ALA A 26 66.40 19.61 7.72
C ALA A 26 66.40 18.20 7.11
N ALA A 27 67.19 17.28 7.65
CA ALA A 27 67.22 15.88 7.22
C ALA A 27 65.94 15.11 7.62
N LEU A 28 65.31 15.48 8.73
CA LEU A 28 64.06 14.87 9.20
C LEU A 28 62.80 15.55 8.65
N ARG A 29 62.94 16.53 7.75
CA ARG A 29 61.83 17.36 7.29
C ARG A 29 60.68 16.53 6.71
N ASP A 30 60.96 15.57 5.84
CA ASP A 30 59.92 14.73 5.23
C ASP A 30 59.19 13.87 6.27
N TRP A 31 59.90 13.38 7.29
CA TRP A 31 59.29 12.65 8.39
C TRP A 31 58.45 13.58 9.28
N VAL A 32 58.95 14.77 9.62
CA VAL A 32 58.21 15.77 10.39
C VAL A 32 56.95 16.20 9.64
N ASP A 33 57.07 16.51 8.35
CA ASP A 33 55.95 16.82 7.47
C ASP A 33 54.99 15.62 7.43
N SER A 34 55.46 14.37 7.37
CA SER A 34 54.59 13.19 7.45
C SER A 34 53.85 13.05 8.80
N VAL A 35 54.47 13.39 9.93
CA VAL A 35 53.87 13.27 11.27
C VAL A 35 52.91 14.42 11.56
N VAL A 36 53.20 15.63 11.05
CA VAL A 36 52.29 16.78 11.08
C VAL A 36 51.13 16.55 10.10
N VAL A 37 51.39 15.94 8.95
CA VAL A 37 50.37 15.53 7.97
C VAL A 37 49.60 14.28 8.40
N LEU A 38 50.06 13.49 9.36
CA LEU A 38 49.21 12.47 10.01
C LEU A 38 48.14 13.09 10.93
N ASN A 39 48.16 14.42 11.14
CA ASN A 39 47.01 15.23 11.60
C ASN A 39 46.35 16.04 10.47
N ALA A 40 46.75 15.83 9.22
CA ALA A 40 46.18 16.38 7.99
C ALA A 40 45.62 15.21 7.15
N ASP A 41 44.80 15.49 6.14
CA ASP A 41 44.16 14.49 5.28
C ASP A 41 43.43 13.31 5.98
N ASN A 42 42.32 13.65 6.61
CA ASN A 42 41.30 12.73 7.11
C ASN A 42 40.17 12.59 6.06
N VAL A 43 40.05 11.41 5.45
CA VAL A 43 38.86 10.99 4.70
C VAL A 43 37.88 10.37 5.69
N SER A 44 36.76 11.05 5.94
CA SER A 44 35.72 10.56 6.85
C SER A 44 34.34 10.80 6.26
N VAL A 45 33.55 9.72 6.23
CA VAL A 45 32.20 9.69 5.69
C VAL A 45 31.20 9.64 6.85
N GLY A 46 30.32 10.63 6.92
CA GLY A 46 29.20 10.67 7.85
C GLY A 46 27.91 10.25 7.17
N TYR A 47 27.22 9.26 7.73
CA TYR A 47 25.88 8.83 7.34
C TYR A 47 25.21 8.13 8.52
N ASN A 48 23.89 7.96 8.48
CA ASN A 48 23.20 7.15 9.47
C ASN A 48 23.03 5.72 8.95
N ALA A 49 23.67 4.76 9.62
CA ALA A 49 23.69 3.37 9.19
C ALA A 49 22.33 2.67 9.36
N ASN A 50 21.52 3.07 10.35
CA ASN A 50 20.24 2.43 10.64
C ASN A 50 19.19 3.48 11.04
N GLN A 51 18.14 3.60 10.23
CA GLN A 51 17.09 4.61 10.40
C GLN A 51 15.71 3.95 10.47
N PRO A 52 15.03 3.99 11.63
CA PRO A 52 13.63 3.62 11.66
C PRO A 52 12.80 4.70 10.93
N LEU A 53 11.88 4.26 10.10
CA LEU A 53 10.87 5.09 9.45
C LEU A 53 9.53 4.91 10.16
N THR A 54 8.62 5.85 9.90
CA THR A 54 7.22 5.69 10.29
C THR A 54 6.63 4.47 9.60
N ALA A 55 5.77 3.74 10.31
CA ALA A 55 5.04 2.63 9.73
C ALA A 55 4.17 3.10 8.55
N PHE A 56 3.96 2.21 7.58
CA PHE A 56 3.11 2.49 6.42
C PHE A 56 2.24 1.27 6.09
N GLU A 57 1.17 1.52 5.35
CA GLU A 57 0.17 0.52 5.04
C GLU A 57 0.50 -0.26 3.76
N LEU A 58 0.12 -1.53 3.71
CA LEU A 58 0.25 -2.36 2.51
C LEU A 58 -0.50 -1.70 1.34
N GLY A 59 0.17 -1.61 0.18
CA GLY A 59 -0.35 -0.92 -1.01
C GLY A 59 0.08 0.54 -1.13
N GLN A 60 0.64 1.14 -0.07
CA GLN A 60 1.28 2.46 -0.15
C GLN A 60 2.73 2.33 -0.66
N THR A 61 3.21 3.42 -1.26
CA THR A 61 4.64 3.61 -1.56
C THR A 61 5.27 4.42 -0.44
N ALA A 62 6.32 3.85 0.17
CA ALA A 62 7.15 4.57 1.12
C ALA A 62 8.30 5.26 0.39
N SER A 63 8.66 6.45 0.83
CA SER A 63 9.84 7.17 0.36
C SER A 63 10.76 7.49 1.52
N HIS A 64 12.07 7.53 1.25
CA HIS A 64 13.07 7.94 2.23
C HIS A 64 14.24 8.64 1.55
N THR A 65 14.88 9.57 2.24
CA THR A 65 16.07 10.26 1.74
C THR A 65 17.27 9.97 2.64
N PHE A 66 18.25 9.28 2.08
CA PHE A 66 19.54 9.08 2.73
C PHE A 66 20.42 10.31 2.53
N SER A 67 21.26 10.62 3.51
CA SER A 67 22.25 11.69 3.42
C SER A 67 23.65 11.15 3.65
N VAL A 68 24.56 11.53 2.75
CA VAL A 68 26.00 11.27 2.87
C VAL A 68 26.69 12.60 3.06
N LYS A 69 27.54 12.70 4.09
CA LYS A 69 28.29 13.90 4.46
C LYS A 69 29.77 13.62 4.45
N ASN A 70 30.56 14.57 3.97
CA ASN A 70 31.99 14.56 4.24
C ASN A 70 32.26 15.17 5.63
N THR A 71 32.61 14.32 6.60
CA THR A 71 33.00 14.74 7.96
C THR A 71 34.50 14.89 8.12
N GLY A 72 35.28 14.54 7.09
CA GLY A 72 36.71 14.72 7.01
C GLY A 72 37.10 16.09 6.45
N ASN A 73 38.39 16.24 6.17
CA ASN A 73 38.96 17.45 5.55
C ASN A 73 39.40 17.22 4.10
N VAL A 74 39.42 15.96 3.62
CA VAL A 74 39.74 15.62 2.23
C VAL A 74 38.46 15.48 1.41
N PRO A 75 38.31 16.20 0.28
CA PRO A 75 37.19 15.97 -0.64
C PRO A 75 37.20 14.56 -1.23
N PHE A 76 36.03 13.92 -1.30
CA PHE A 76 35.86 12.61 -1.95
C PHE A 76 34.66 12.63 -2.89
N THR A 77 34.68 11.76 -3.90
CA THR A 77 33.61 11.61 -4.88
C THR A 77 32.87 10.31 -4.61
N VAL A 78 31.54 10.35 -4.54
CA VAL A 78 30.74 9.12 -4.48
C VAL A 78 30.69 8.52 -5.88
N THR A 79 31.31 7.36 -6.06
CA THR A 79 31.52 6.74 -7.38
C THR A 79 30.33 5.88 -7.80
N GLN A 80 29.70 5.23 -6.83
CA GLN A 80 28.59 4.32 -7.04
C GLN A 80 27.55 4.45 -5.95
N THR A 81 26.29 4.27 -6.36
CA THR A 81 25.11 4.20 -5.53
C THR A 81 24.26 3.03 -6.03
N SER A 82 23.69 2.27 -5.12
CA SER A 82 22.71 1.23 -5.43
C SER A 82 21.74 1.09 -4.27
N VAL A 83 20.57 0.53 -4.54
CA VAL A 83 19.56 0.24 -3.53
C VAL A 83 19.17 -1.23 -3.62
N SER A 84 18.92 -1.83 -2.46
CA SER A 84 18.41 -3.19 -2.34
C SER A 84 17.25 -3.23 -1.34
N ALA A 85 16.30 -4.13 -1.59
CA ALA A 85 15.18 -4.40 -0.70
C ALA A 85 15.40 -5.71 0.06
N SER A 86 14.87 -5.80 1.27
CA SER A 86 14.90 -6.99 2.12
C SER A 86 13.70 -7.02 3.07
N GLY A 87 13.45 -8.19 3.69
CA GLY A 87 12.25 -8.41 4.47
C GLY A 87 11.02 -8.48 3.56
N VAL A 88 9.99 -7.69 3.85
CA VAL A 88 8.79 -7.58 3.00
C VAL A 88 8.87 -6.43 1.99
N ALA A 89 9.97 -5.68 1.94
CA ALA A 89 10.16 -4.61 0.97
C ALA A 89 10.34 -5.16 -0.45
N GLN A 90 9.77 -4.48 -1.44
CA GLN A 90 9.89 -4.79 -2.85
C GLN A 90 9.95 -3.51 -3.69
N ASN A 91 10.30 -3.65 -4.97
CA ASN A 91 10.35 -2.55 -5.94
C ASN A 91 11.16 -1.34 -5.47
N ALA A 92 12.22 -1.58 -4.67
CA ALA A 92 13.08 -0.50 -4.22
C ALA A 92 13.84 0.10 -5.41
N LEU A 93 13.71 1.40 -5.58
CA LEU A 93 14.36 2.17 -6.64
C LEU A 93 14.93 3.47 -6.08
N ILE A 94 15.95 3.99 -6.77
CA ILE A 94 16.47 5.33 -6.50
C ILE A 94 15.65 6.29 -7.36
N SER A 95 14.83 7.14 -6.73
CA SER A 95 13.99 8.12 -7.43
C SER A 95 14.76 9.40 -7.74
N GLN A 96 15.74 9.75 -6.91
CA GLN A 96 16.65 10.87 -7.14
C GLN A 96 18.03 10.57 -6.57
N ASP A 97 19.08 10.83 -7.35
CA ASP A 97 20.47 10.65 -6.92
C ASP A 97 21.27 11.95 -7.06
N GLY A 98 21.47 12.64 -5.94
CA GLY A 98 22.33 13.82 -5.86
C GLY A 98 23.78 13.51 -5.43
N CYS A 99 24.10 12.23 -5.19
CA CYS A 99 25.40 11.81 -4.69
C CYS A 99 26.29 11.24 -5.79
N ARG A 100 25.77 10.43 -6.70
CA ARG A 100 26.57 9.74 -7.71
C ARG A 100 27.35 10.71 -8.60
N ALA A 101 28.65 10.44 -8.74
CA ALA A 101 29.63 11.26 -9.43
C ALA A 101 29.79 12.70 -8.86
N ASN A 102 29.27 12.97 -7.66
CA ASN A 102 29.41 14.26 -7.00
C ASN A 102 30.62 14.24 -6.04
N THR A 103 31.50 15.23 -6.16
CA THR A 103 32.60 15.43 -5.22
C THR A 103 32.12 16.26 -4.05
N LEU A 104 32.22 15.72 -2.83
CA LEU A 104 31.84 16.40 -1.59
C LEU A 104 33.07 17.05 -0.94
N PRO A 105 33.17 18.39 -0.91
CA PRO A 105 34.13 19.10 -0.07
C PRO A 105 33.88 18.85 1.42
N ALA A 106 34.89 19.17 2.25
CA ALA A 106 34.78 19.08 3.70
C ALA A 106 33.51 19.77 4.23
N GLY A 107 32.72 19.06 5.03
CA GLY A 107 31.49 19.55 5.64
C GLY A 107 30.25 19.54 4.73
N GLN A 108 30.38 19.28 3.42
CA GLN A 108 29.24 19.22 2.49
C GLN A 108 28.53 17.87 2.54
N SER A 109 27.27 17.89 2.12
CA SER A 109 26.41 16.71 2.03
C SER A 109 25.75 16.59 0.66
N CYS A 110 25.47 15.37 0.26
CA CYS A 110 24.52 15.04 -0.80
C CYS A 110 23.40 14.16 -0.26
N GLN A 111 22.38 13.95 -1.09
CA GLN A 111 21.21 13.16 -0.75
C GLN A 111 20.85 12.19 -1.87
N VAL A 112 20.31 11.04 -1.48
CA VAL A 112 19.74 10.03 -2.39
C VAL A 112 18.34 9.70 -1.90
N ALA A 113 17.34 10.00 -2.73
CA ALA A 113 15.96 9.65 -2.47
C ALA A 113 15.66 8.26 -3.04
N VAL A 114 15.02 7.43 -2.24
CA VAL A 114 14.57 6.10 -2.61
C VAL A 114 13.08 5.97 -2.38
N GLU A 115 12.47 5.13 -3.21
CA GLU A 115 11.07 4.73 -3.09
C GLU A 115 11.01 3.21 -3.07
N PHE A 116 10.08 2.66 -2.30
CA PHE A 116 9.86 1.23 -2.21
C PHE A 116 8.42 0.95 -1.78
N SER A 117 7.93 -0.24 -2.13
CA SER A 117 6.66 -0.75 -1.62
C SER A 117 6.88 -2.03 -0.82
N ALA A 118 5.80 -2.62 -0.33
CA ALA A 118 5.83 -3.88 0.40
C ALA A 118 4.96 -4.93 -0.25
N SER A 119 5.37 -6.20 -0.18
CA SER A 119 4.61 -7.34 -0.71
C SER A 119 3.66 -7.96 0.32
N ALA A 120 3.94 -7.76 1.60
CA ALA A 120 3.17 -8.27 2.72
C ALA A 120 3.35 -7.39 3.96
N THR A 121 2.56 -7.64 5.00
CA THR A 121 2.76 -7.05 6.33
C THR A 121 4.02 -7.60 7.00
N GLY A 122 4.69 -6.78 7.81
CA GLY A 122 5.92 -7.15 8.50
C GLY A 122 7.00 -6.07 8.37
N THR A 123 8.25 -6.43 8.61
CA THR A 123 9.34 -5.44 8.54
C THR A 123 9.83 -5.27 7.10
N ALA A 124 9.60 -4.10 6.52
CA ALA A 124 10.18 -3.69 5.24
C ALA A 124 11.53 -3.01 5.51
N SER A 125 12.59 -3.44 4.82
CA SER A 125 13.92 -2.84 4.96
C SER A 125 14.52 -2.54 3.59
N VAL A 126 15.01 -1.32 3.41
CA VAL A 126 15.78 -0.91 2.24
C VAL A 126 17.18 -0.51 2.65
N ALA A 127 18.17 -0.92 1.85
CA ALA A 127 19.57 -0.62 2.08
C ALA A 127 20.13 0.11 0.86
N MET A 128 20.60 1.34 1.07
CA MET A 128 21.42 2.07 0.11
C MET A 128 22.88 1.71 0.33
N THR A 129 23.51 1.25 -0.73
CA THR A 129 24.94 0.94 -0.75
C THR A 129 25.67 1.96 -1.61
N PHE A 130 26.80 2.48 -1.13
CA PHE A 130 27.61 3.43 -1.89
C PHE A 130 29.11 3.28 -1.65
N GLU A 131 29.89 3.78 -2.59
CA GLU A 131 31.35 3.73 -2.60
C GLU A 131 31.94 5.10 -2.93
N ILE A 132 33.20 5.35 -2.54
CA ILE A 132 33.91 6.61 -2.78
C ILE A 132 35.25 6.38 -3.46
N ASP A 133 35.78 7.39 -4.14
CA ASP A 133 37.06 7.32 -4.88
C ASP A 133 38.31 7.17 -3.98
N LYS A 134 38.19 7.46 -2.68
CA LYS A 134 39.33 7.45 -1.73
C LYS A 134 39.52 6.13 -0.99
N THR A 135 38.51 5.24 -0.98
CA THR A 135 38.54 4.01 -0.19
C THR A 135 37.87 2.88 -0.95
N ASN A 136 38.31 1.64 -0.77
CA ASN A 136 37.60 0.45 -1.26
C ASN A 136 36.49 -0.03 -0.29
N THR A 137 36.09 0.83 0.65
CA THR A 137 35.05 0.51 1.64
C THR A 137 33.68 0.71 1.02
N GLN A 138 32.85 -0.32 1.13
CA GLN A 138 31.45 -0.26 0.77
C GLN A 138 30.62 0.17 1.98
N TYR A 139 29.96 1.31 1.88
CA TYR A 139 29.13 1.87 2.95
C TYR A 139 27.68 1.46 2.73
N VAL A 140 26.97 1.14 3.82
CA VAL A 140 25.58 0.66 3.76
C VAL A 140 24.72 1.42 4.76
N ALA A 141 23.77 2.21 4.25
CA ALA A 141 22.76 2.90 5.04
C ALA A 141 21.42 2.15 4.92
N LYS A 142 20.85 1.73 6.06
CA LYS A 142 19.60 0.99 6.10
C LYS A 142 18.48 1.84 6.66
N ALA A 143 17.32 1.76 6.03
CA ALA A 143 16.07 2.29 6.56
C ALA A 143 15.05 1.16 6.68
N SER A 144 14.31 1.12 7.79
CA SER A 144 13.30 0.08 8.02
C SER A 144 12.01 0.65 8.58
N ALA A 145 10.89 0.08 8.16
CA ALA A 145 9.55 0.44 8.61
C ALA A 145 8.74 -0.82 8.93
N GLN A 146 7.78 -0.70 9.84
CA GLN A 146 6.73 -1.71 9.97
C GLN A 146 5.67 -1.48 8.91
N VAL A 147 5.35 -2.53 8.17
CA VAL A 147 4.26 -2.57 7.21
C VAL A 147 3.07 -3.19 7.90
N THR A 148 2.02 -2.40 8.08
CA THR A 148 0.74 -2.84 8.61
C THR A 148 -0.22 -3.12 7.47
N SER A 149 -1.23 -3.94 7.73
CA SER A 149 -2.38 -4.00 6.83
C SER A 149 -2.92 -2.58 6.66
N ALA A 150 -3.35 -2.24 5.45
CA ALA A 150 -4.16 -1.03 5.29
C ALA A 150 -5.33 -1.13 6.27
N SER A 151 -5.52 -0.08 7.07
CA SER A 151 -6.74 0.04 7.84
C SER A 151 -7.89 0.13 6.85
N GLN A 152 -8.51 -1.02 6.56
CA GLN A 152 -9.75 -1.00 5.80
C GLN A 152 -10.75 -0.21 6.65
N PRO A 153 -11.45 0.78 6.10
CA PRO A 153 -12.68 1.24 6.72
C PRO A 153 -13.60 0.02 6.79
N GLY A 154 -13.83 -0.47 8.01
CA GLY A 154 -14.60 -1.68 8.28
C GLY A 154 -13.74 -2.93 8.38
N THR A 155 -13.30 -3.27 9.59
CA THR A 155 -13.31 -4.67 10.01
C THR A 155 -14.73 -5.22 9.76
N CYS A 156 -14.86 -6.49 9.41
CA CYS A 156 -16.15 -7.17 9.17
C CYS A 156 -16.97 -7.31 10.50
N GLU A 157 -17.12 -6.21 11.24
CA GLU A 157 -17.88 -6.07 12.49
C GLU A 157 -19.34 -5.75 12.21
N THR A 158 -19.63 -5.06 11.11
CA THR A 158 -20.98 -4.68 10.70
C THR A 158 -21.45 -5.52 9.52
N GLU A 159 -22.01 -6.70 9.82
CA GLU A 159 -22.76 -7.48 8.83
C GLU A 159 -23.98 -6.68 8.34
N TRP A 160 -24.23 -6.70 7.03
CA TRP A 160 -25.37 -6.03 6.45
C TRP A 160 -26.68 -6.57 7.04
N ASN A 161 -27.50 -5.65 7.54
CA ASN A 161 -28.84 -5.90 8.07
C ASN A 161 -29.88 -5.16 7.23
N ALA A 162 -30.89 -5.89 6.74
CA ALA A 162 -31.97 -5.33 5.91
C ALA A 162 -32.84 -4.28 6.64
N GLY A 163 -32.93 -4.35 7.97
CA GLY A 163 -33.71 -3.40 8.77
C GLY A 163 -32.97 -2.11 9.12
N ALA A 164 -31.64 -2.07 8.95
CA ALA A 164 -30.84 -0.90 9.27
C ALA A 164 -30.80 0.11 8.12
N VAL A 165 -30.69 1.39 8.49
CA VAL A 165 -30.54 2.51 7.55
C VAL A 165 -29.06 2.78 7.34
N TYR A 166 -28.65 2.91 6.08
CA TYR A 166 -27.29 3.22 5.67
C TYR A 166 -27.26 4.51 4.84
N ASN A 167 -26.27 5.36 5.09
CA ASN A 167 -26.00 6.60 4.35
C ASN A 167 -24.79 6.42 3.44
N THR A 168 -24.55 7.40 2.54
CA THR A 168 -23.36 7.38 1.68
C THR A 168 -22.07 7.21 2.50
N GLY A 169 -21.22 6.28 2.10
CA GLY A 169 -19.94 5.97 2.74
C GLY A 169 -20.02 4.95 3.88
N ASP A 170 -21.23 4.51 4.28
CA ASP A 170 -21.36 3.41 5.24
C ASP A 170 -20.85 2.10 4.61
N VAL A 171 -20.08 1.33 5.38
CA VAL A 171 -19.47 0.06 4.92
C VAL A 171 -20.03 -1.11 5.73
N VAL A 172 -20.40 -2.18 5.02
CA VAL A 172 -20.93 -3.42 5.61
C VAL A 172 -20.27 -4.64 4.98
N SER A 173 -20.27 -5.75 5.69
CA SER A 173 -19.91 -7.06 5.13
C SER A 173 -21.16 -7.85 4.73
N TRP A 174 -21.18 -8.40 3.51
CA TRP A 174 -22.22 -9.32 3.03
C TRP A 174 -21.60 -10.38 2.12
N GLN A 175 -21.86 -11.66 2.41
CA GLN A 175 -21.31 -12.82 1.67
C GLN A 175 -19.77 -12.82 1.55
N GLY A 176 -19.08 -12.36 2.59
CA GLY A 176 -17.61 -12.32 2.62
C GLY A 176 -16.99 -11.23 1.74
N GLN A 177 -17.80 -10.29 1.23
CA GLN A 177 -17.37 -9.08 0.52
C GLN A 177 -17.74 -7.83 1.33
N LEU A 178 -16.91 -6.80 1.25
CA LEU A 178 -17.24 -5.47 1.75
C LEU A 178 -17.95 -4.63 0.68
N TRP A 179 -18.98 -3.92 1.13
CA TRP A 179 -19.83 -3.09 0.28
C TRP A 179 -19.95 -1.69 0.88
N GLU A 180 -19.80 -0.66 0.04
CA GLU A 180 -19.97 0.75 0.41
C GLU A 180 -21.29 1.30 -0.15
N ALA A 181 -22.09 1.91 0.72
CA ALA A 181 -23.32 2.57 0.32
C ALA A 181 -23.02 3.84 -0.47
N GLN A 182 -23.56 3.95 -1.68
CA GLN A 182 -23.39 5.12 -2.54
C GLN A 182 -24.36 6.26 -2.19
N TRP A 183 -25.51 5.90 -1.62
CA TRP A 183 -26.51 6.83 -1.10
C TRP A 183 -27.38 6.16 -0.05
N TRP A 184 -28.24 6.98 0.57
CA TRP A 184 -29.19 6.54 1.56
C TRP A 184 -29.96 5.30 1.10
N ASN A 185 -30.01 4.26 1.93
CA ASN A 185 -30.78 3.06 1.69
C ASN A 185 -31.18 2.31 2.97
N GLN A 186 -32.20 1.49 2.87
CA GLN A 186 -32.65 0.57 3.90
C GLN A 186 -33.21 -0.68 3.21
N GLY A 187 -32.68 -1.86 3.54
CA GLY A 187 -33.17 -3.13 2.99
C GLY A 187 -32.66 -3.51 1.60
N ALA A 188 -31.82 -2.69 0.95
CA ALA A 188 -31.24 -3.02 -0.35
C ALA A 188 -30.11 -4.06 -0.19
N ASP A 189 -30.23 -5.22 -0.84
CA ASP A 189 -29.21 -6.28 -0.83
C ASP A 189 -27.93 -5.81 -1.56
N PRO A 190 -26.76 -5.86 -0.89
CA PRO A 190 -25.51 -5.45 -1.51
C PRO A 190 -25.15 -6.27 -2.76
N SER A 191 -25.36 -7.59 -2.73
CA SER A 191 -25.01 -8.50 -3.83
C SER A 191 -25.87 -8.32 -5.09
N GLN A 192 -27.05 -7.71 -4.97
CA GLN A 192 -27.99 -7.50 -6.08
C GLN A 192 -27.95 -6.07 -6.66
N SER A 193 -27.12 -5.20 -6.11
CA SER A 193 -27.09 -3.78 -6.49
C SER A 193 -26.53 -3.53 -7.90
N GLY A 194 -25.67 -4.40 -8.41
CA GLY A 194 -25.04 -4.23 -9.72
C GLY A 194 -23.98 -3.10 -9.77
N PRO A 195 -23.31 -2.87 -10.91
CA PRO A 195 -22.12 -2.00 -10.99
C PRO A 195 -22.37 -0.50 -10.73
N TRP A 196 -23.62 -0.06 -10.82
CA TRP A 196 -24.05 1.34 -10.62
C TRP A 196 -25.14 1.43 -9.54
N GLY A 197 -25.18 0.44 -8.65
CA GLY A 197 -26.22 0.28 -7.66
C GLY A 197 -25.99 1.07 -6.38
N VAL A 198 -26.90 0.81 -5.44
CA VAL A 198 -26.89 1.39 -4.08
C VAL A 198 -25.65 0.98 -3.31
N TRP A 199 -25.17 -0.24 -3.52
CA TRP A 199 -23.95 -0.77 -2.93
C TRP A 199 -22.89 -0.98 -4.00
N GLN A 200 -21.68 -0.51 -3.72
CA GLN A 200 -20.50 -0.74 -4.55
C GLN A 200 -19.56 -1.71 -3.84
N ALA A 201 -19.17 -2.78 -4.53
CA ALA A 201 -18.19 -3.73 -4.01
C ALA A 201 -16.81 -3.07 -3.89
N ILE A 202 -16.18 -3.19 -2.73
CA ILE A 202 -14.82 -2.74 -2.52
C ILE A 202 -13.88 -3.85 -3.00
N ALA A 203 -13.21 -3.63 -4.15
CA ALA A 203 -12.42 -4.64 -4.87
C ALA A 203 -11.31 -5.33 -4.05
N THR A 204 -10.92 -4.78 -2.91
CA THR A 204 -9.90 -5.31 -1.99
C THR A 204 -10.47 -5.92 -0.70
N GLY A 205 -11.80 -5.91 -0.51
CA GLY A 205 -12.47 -6.35 0.72
C GLY A 205 -12.99 -7.79 0.66
N HIS A 206 -12.11 -8.78 0.63
CA HIS A 206 -12.50 -10.17 0.90
C HIS A 206 -12.31 -10.46 2.40
N CYS A 207 -13.38 -10.81 3.12
CA CYS A 207 -13.28 -11.30 4.51
C CYS A 207 -12.76 -12.75 4.48
N GLY A 208 -11.47 -12.94 4.24
CA GLY A 208 -10.80 -14.24 4.14
C GLY A 208 -9.60 -14.33 5.08
N GLY A 209 -9.85 -14.32 6.38
CA GLY A 209 -8.83 -14.37 7.43
C GLY A 209 -9.18 -15.37 8.53
N GLY A 210 -9.39 -16.63 8.16
CA GLY A 210 -9.57 -17.74 9.10
C GLY A 210 -9.04 -19.04 8.51
N SER A 211 -8.00 -19.59 9.13
CA SER A 211 -7.45 -20.93 8.89
C SER A 211 -8.56 -22.00 8.95
N PRO A 212 -8.50 -23.10 8.16
CA PRO A 212 -9.61 -24.05 8.07
C PRO A 212 -9.83 -24.72 9.43
N THR A 213 -11.01 -24.50 10.01
CA THR A 213 -11.52 -25.36 11.07
C THR A 213 -11.93 -26.68 10.41
N PRO A 214 -11.48 -27.85 10.89
CA PRO A 214 -11.80 -29.13 10.27
C PRO A 214 -13.31 -29.33 10.21
N GLU A 215 -13.74 -29.72 9.01
CA GLU A 215 -15.10 -30.07 8.59
C GLU A 215 -15.80 -30.97 9.62
N PRO A 216 -17.05 -30.66 10.05
CA PRO A 216 -17.82 -31.59 10.86
C PRO A 216 -18.11 -32.86 10.04
N THR A 217 -17.89 -34.00 10.70
CA THR A 217 -18.12 -35.35 10.18
C THR A 217 -19.51 -35.49 9.52
N PRO A 218 -19.63 -36.13 8.34
CA PRO A 218 -20.91 -36.27 7.66
C PRO A 218 -21.88 -37.16 8.46
N GLU A 219 -23.04 -36.60 8.82
CA GLU A 219 -24.24 -37.35 9.19
C GLU A 219 -24.91 -37.93 7.92
N PRO A 220 -25.67 -39.04 8.04
CA PRO A 220 -26.17 -39.79 6.89
C PRO A 220 -27.16 -38.99 6.03
N THR A 221 -26.96 -39.09 4.73
CA THR A 221 -27.72 -38.50 3.61
C THR A 221 -29.22 -38.87 3.66
N PRO A 222 -30.16 -37.90 3.69
CA PRO A 222 -31.53 -38.12 3.23
C PRO A 222 -31.56 -38.23 1.69
N ASP A 223 -32.43 -39.12 1.18
CA ASP A 223 -32.69 -39.44 -0.25
C ASP A 223 -32.64 -38.24 -1.23
N PRO A 224 -32.25 -38.45 -2.50
CA PRO A 224 -32.07 -37.39 -3.48
C PRO A 224 -33.41 -36.71 -3.81
N THR A 225 -33.46 -35.41 -3.55
CA THR A 225 -34.44 -34.50 -4.14
C THR A 225 -34.06 -34.30 -5.62
N PRO A 226 -35.00 -34.46 -6.58
CA PRO A 226 -34.67 -34.43 -8.00
C PRO A 226 -34.18 -33.05 -8.48
N GLU A 227 -33.29 -33.12 -9.47
CA GLU A 227 -32.56 -32.05 -10.16
C GLU A 227 -33.51 -30.96 -10.74
N PRO A 228 -33.18 -29.65 -10.65
CA PRO A 228 -33.94 -28.63 -11.35
C PRO A 228 -33.72 -28.75 -12.87
N THR A 229 -34.82 -28.94 -13.58
CA THR A 229 -34.89 -28.99 -15.05
C THR A 229 -34.59 -27.60 -15.63
N PRO A 230 -33.94 -27.47 -16.82
CA PRO A 230 -33.74 -26.18 -17.48
C PRO A 230 -35.03 -25.37 -17.62
N ASP A 231 -34.92 -24.08 -17.37
CA ASP A 231 -36.00 -23.09 -17.41
C ASP A 231 -36.72 -23.14 -18.78
N PRO A 232 -38.03 -23.40 -18.83
CA PRO A 232 -38.77 -23.48 -20.08
C PRO A 232 -38.87 -22.11 -20.76
N GLU A 233 -38.68 -22.11 -22.07
CA GLU A 233 -39.07 -21.03 -22.98
C GLU A 233 -40.53 -20.61 -22.68
N PRO A 234 -40.85 -19.29 -22.63
CA PRO A 234 -42.13 -18.79 -22.16
C PRO A 234 -43.28 -19.37 -23.00
N THR A 235 -44.02 -20.29 -22.36
CA THR A 235 -45.24 -20.85 -22.94
C THR A 235 -46.38 -19.83 -22.75
N PRO A 236 -47.19 -19.51 -23.78
CA PRO A 236 -48.29 -18.56 -23.65
C PRO A 236 -49.29 -19.02 -22.58
N PRO A 237 -49.77 -18.15 -21.66
CA PRO A 237 -50.67 -18.62 -20.61
C PRO A 237 -52.06 -18.92 -21.16
N ALA A 238 -52.50 -20.15 -20.91
CA ALA A 238 -53.89 -20.57 -20.93
C ALA A 238 -54.70 -19.81 -19.85
N SER A 239 -56.00 -19.65 -20.11
CA SER A 239 -56.98 -18.94 -19.29
C SER A 239 -56.91 -19.31 -17.79
N GLY A 240 -56.70 -18.33 -16.91
CA GLY A 240 -56.80 -18.59 -15.47
C GLY A 240 -56.71 -17.40 -14.51
N ASN A 241 -55.83 -16.41 -14.74
CA ASN A 241 -55.53 -15.43 -13.69
C ASN A 241 -56.13 -14.06 -14.02
N ALA A 242 -57.40 -13.84 -13.63
CA ALA A 242 -57.98 -12.50 -13.65
C ALA A 242 -57.21 -11.57 -12.70
N TYR A 243 -57.00 -10.31 -13.09
CA TYR A 243 -56.43 -9.30 -12.20
C TYR A 243 -57.31 -9.10 -10.97
N VAL A 244 -56.68 -9.03 -9.79
CA VAL A 244 -57.31 -8.79 -8.50
C VAL A 244 -56.67 -7.54 -7.88
N ALA A 245 -57.45 -6.47 -7.74
CA ALA A 245 -56.99 -5.21 -7.19
C ALA A 245 -56.41 -5.39 -5.77
N GLY A 246 -55.25 -4.77 -5.51
CA GLY A 246 -54.56 -4.84 -4.22
C GLY A 246 -53.69 -6.09 -4.01
N THR A 247 -53.59 -6.97 -5.01
CA THR A 247 -52.67 -8.13 -4.96
C THR A 247 -51.25 -7.67 -5.28
N ALA A 248 -50.27 -8.14 -4.51
CA ALA A 248 -48.86 -7.89 -4.78
C ALA A 248 -48.38 -8.78 -5.93
N TYR A 249 -48.29 -8.20 -7.13
CA TYR A 249 -47.74 -8.87 -8.32
C TYR A 249 -46.23 -8.66 -8.41
N SER A 250 -45.50 -9.72 -8.77
CA SER A 250 -44.06 -9.69 -9.04
C SER A 250 -43.80 -9.30 -10.50
N PRO A 251 -42.66 -8.67 -10.80
CA PRO A 251 -42.23 -8.44 -12.18
C PRO A 251 -42.27 -9.72 -13.01
N GLY A 252 -42.93 -9.66 -14.16
CA GLY A 252 -43.12 -10.81 -15.04
C GLY A 252 -44.47 -11.52 -14.89
N ASP A 253 -45.24 -11.27 -13.82
CA ASP A 253 -46.57 -11.86 -13.62
C ASP A 253 -47.53 -11.46 -14.75
N VAL A 254 -48.29 -12.44 -15.25
CA VAL A 254 -49.27 -12.23 -16.32
C VAL A 254 -50.70 -12.37 -15.79
N VAL A 255 -51.53 -11.37 -16.07
CA VAL A 255 -52.94 -11.31 -15.65
C VAL A 255 -53.85 -10.97 -16.83
N THR A 256 -55.11 -11.40 -16.76
CA THR A 256 -56.16 -10.96 -17.68
C THR A 256 -57.05 -9.92 -17.03
N HIS A 257 -57.29 -8.80 -17.73
CA HIS A 257 -58.14 -7.72 -17.24
C HIS A 257 -58.76 -6.94 -18.41
N ASN A 258 -60.00 -6.45 -18.28
CA ASN A 258 -60.66 -5.63 -19.31
C ASN A 258 -60.53 -6.16 -20.77
N GLY A 259 -60.63 -7.48 -20.95
CA GLY A 259 -60.54 -8.14 -22.27
C GLY A 259 -59.14 -8.24 -22.89
N GLY A 260 -58.08 -7.93 -22.14
CA GLY A 260 -56.68 -8.07 -22.58
C GLY A 260 -55.81 -8.86 -21.59
N THR A 261 -54.64 -9.26 -22.05
CA THR A 261 -53.60 -9.92 -21.23
C THR A 261 -52.47 -8.93 -20.98
N TYR A 262 -51.99 -8.86 -19.75
CA TYR A 262 -51.00 -7.88 -19.32
C TYR A 262 -49.91 -8.53 -18.48
N GLN A 263 -48.67 -8.15 -18.73
CA GLN A 263 -47.50 -8.59 -17.98
C GLN A 263 -46.96 -7.45 -17.10
N CYS A 264 -46.73 -7.73 -15.82
CA CYS A 264 -46.12 -6.77 -14.91
C CYS A 264 -44.67 -6.46 -15.34
N ARG A 265 -44.31 -5.17 -15.40
CA ARG A 265 -42.99 -4.74 -15.87
C ARG A 265 -41.87 -5.08 -14.89
N ALA A 266 -40.65 -5.15 -15.42
CA ALA A 266 -39.43 -5.16 -14.62
C ALA A 266 -39.28 -3.89 -13.78
N TRP A 267 -38.41 -3.94 -12.77
CA TRP A 267 -37.99 -2.76 -12.00
C TRP A 267 -37.49 -1.64 -12.93
N PRO A 268 -37.79 -0.35 -12.67
CA PRO A 268 -38.45 0.22 -11.48
C PRO A 268 -39.98 0.20 -11.50
N ASN A 269 -40.56 -0.13 -12.65
CA ASN A 269 -41.98 0.03 -12.93
C ASN A 269 -42.86 -1.10 -12.36
N GLY A 270 -42.27 -2.27 -12.09
CA GLY A 270 -42.97 -3.41 -11.49
C GLY A 270 -43.52 -3.16 -10.08
N LEU A 271 -43.00 -2.16 -9.37
CA LEU A 271 -43.51 -1.77 -8.04
C LEU A 271 -44.94 -1.24 -8.08
N TRP A 272 -45.42 -0.80 -9.25
CA TRP A 272 -46.75 -0.24 -9.42
C TRP A 272 -47.81 -1.29 -9.78
N CYS A 273 -47.43 -2.53 -10.08
CA CYS A 273 -48.39 -3.59 -10.42
C CYS A 273 -49.33 -3.92 -9.25
N ALA A 274 -48.89 -3.71 -8.00
CA ALA A 274 -49.72 -3.88 -6.82
C ALA A 274 -50.69 -2.72 -6.54
N SER A 275 -50.53 -1.60 -7.25
CA SER A 275 -51.31 -0.38 -7.03
C SER A 275 -52.56 -0.35 -7.91
N SER A 276 -53.71 -0.07 -7.31
CA SER A 276 -54.98 0.12 -8.03
C SER A 276 -54.97 1.33 -8.96
N ALA A 277 -54.07 2.31 -8.74
CA ALA A 277 -53.91 3.46 -9.64
C ALA A 277 -53.31 3.08 -11.01
N TYR A 278 -52.73 1.88 -11.12
CA TYR A 278 -52.09 1.36 -12.31
C TYR A 278 -52.78 0.08 -12.81
N GLU A 279 -54.09 -0.05 -12.56
CA GLU A 279 -54.92 -1.18 -12.97
C GLU A 279 -54.79 -1.49 -14.48
N PRO A 280 -54.42 -2.72 -14.88
CA PRO A 280 -54.08 -3.05 -16.26
C PRO A 280 -55.26 -2.82 -17.22
N GLY A 281 -55.05 -1.98 -18.24
CA GLY A 281 -56.07 -1.67 -19.24
C GLY A 281 -57.13 -0.64 -18.80
N VAL A 282 -56.88 0.11 -17.71
CA VAL A 282 -57.76 1.18 -17.21
C VAL A 282 -56.97 2.47 -16.97
N GLY A 283 -57.46 3.59 -17.50
CA GLY A 283 -56.81 4.91 -17.41
C GLY A 283 -55.57 5.06 -18.31
N ASP A 284 -54.78 6.12 -18.09
CA ASP A 284 -53.55 6.38 -18.89
C ASP A 284 -52.28 5.84 -18.21
N ALA A 285 -52.31 5.67 -16.88
CA ALA A 285 -51.15 5.34 -16.08
C ALA A 285 -50.78 3.84 -16.09
N TRP A 286 -51.70 2.93 -16.42
CA TRP A 286 -51.45 1.48 -16.38
C TRP A 286 -50.28 1.05 -17.26
N SER A 287 -50.06 1.75 -18.38
CA SER A 287 -49.00 1.47 -19.35
C SER A 287 -47.59 1.64 -18.76
N ASN A 288 -47.47 2.37 -17.65
CA ASN A 288 -46.24 2.53 -16.90
C ASN A 288 -45.90 1.30 -16.05
N ALA A 289 -46.88 0.53 -15.58
CA ALA A 289 -46.68 -0.64 -14.71
C ALA A 289 -46.80 -1.96 -15.47
N TRP A 290 -47.61 -1.99 -16.52
CA TRP A 290 -47.94 -3.20 -17.27
C TRP A 290 -47.55 -3.07 -18.75
N VAL A 291 -47.22 -4.20 -19.36
CA VAL A 291 -47.07 -4.37 -20.82
C VAL A 291 -48.28 -5.14 -21.30
N LYS A 292 -48.99 -4.65 -22.31
CA LYS A 292 -50.06 -5.40 -22.96
C LYS A 292 -49.44 -6.44 -23.90
N LEU A 293 -49.84 -7.70 -23.75
CA LEU A 293 -49.45 -8.81 -24.62
C LEU A 293 -50.42 -8.95 -25.81
#